data_AF-A0A2B4SUS1-F1
#
_entry.id   AF-A0A2B4SUS1-F1
#
_cell.length_a   1.000
_cell.length_b   1.000
_cell.length_c   1.000
_cell.angle_alpha   90.00
_cell.angle_beta   90.00
_cell.angle_gamma   90.00
#
_symmetry.space_group_name_H-M   'P 1'
#
loop_
_entity.id
_entity.type
_entity.pdbx_description
1 polymer ?
#
loop_
_entity_poly.entity_id
_entity_poly.type
_entity_poly.pdbx_seq_one_letter_code
_entity_poly.pdbx_strand_id
1 'polypeptide(L)'
;MARYEAFLKNLSISFEWRINKDTKKLDYRDLNSPEKLTVMQNIDFPFFLPGDQNREKQQQLWSEFMEITGDLKLDYKTDESIAQLEEKIKGWFKIFLSLHQAKDVTPYMHALYSRVPEFLKLYKNVAFFNQQGMEKYNDVASKNYFRSSNHKGISALK
;
A
#
# COMPACT_ATOMS: atom_id res chain seq x y z
N MET A 1 -15.10 14.87 -0.24
CA MET A 1 -14.04 15.55 0.52
C MET A 1 -14.28 15.47 2.03
N ALA A 2 -15.35 16.06 2.58
CA ALA A 2 -15.61 16.04 4.04
C ALA A 2 -15.71 14.63 4.66
N ARG A 3 -16.33 13.64 3.98
CA ARG A 3 -16.41 12.25 4.47
C ARG A 3 -15.04 11.58 4.60
N TYR A 4 -14.14 11.85 3.66
CA TYR A 4 -12.80 11.28 3.66
C TYR A 4 -11.94 11.89 4.78
N GLU A 5 -12.02 13.21 4.98
CA GLU A 5 -11.36 13.87 6.12
C GLU A 5 -11.86 13.35 7.46
N ALA A 6 -13.17 13.20 7.64
CA ALA A 6 -13.76 12.64 8.85
C ALA A 6 -13.27 11.20 9.12
N PHE A 7 -13.21 10.38 8.07
CA PHE A 7 -12.66 9.02 8.17
C PHE A 7 -11.18 9.01 8.58
N LEU A 8 -10.33 9.81 7.94
CA LEU A 8 -8.91 9.90 8.29
C LEU A 8 -8.72 10.38 9.73
N LYS A 9 -9.52 11.36 10.16
CA LYS A 9 -9.52 11.85 11.54
C LYS A 9 -9.89 10.76 12.53
N ASN A 10 -10.88 9.92 12.21
CA ASN A 10 -11.25 8.77 13.04
C ASN A 10 -10.12 7.74 13.16
N LEU A 11 -9.26 7.64 12.15
CA LEU A 11 -8.05 6.81 12.16
C LEU A 11 -6.85 7.49 12.83
N SER A 12 -7.02 8.64 13.46
CA SER A 12 -5.94 9.47 14.03
C SER A 12 -4.91 9.94 12.99
N ILE A 13 -5.31 10.06 11.72
CA ILE A 13 -4.48 10.56 10.64
C ILE A 13 -4.80 12.05 10.41
N SER A 14 -3.82 12.93 10.65
CA SER A 14 -3.98 14.37 10.40
C SER A 14 -4.03 14.63 8.90
N PHE A 15 -5.14 15.12 8.37
CA PHE A 15 -5.27 15.41 6.95
C PHE A 15 -6.18 16.62 6.76
N GLU A 16 -5.79 17.50 5.84
CA GLU A 16 -6.56 18.70 5.49
C GLU A 16 -6.38 19.02 4.01
N TRP A 17 -7.47 19.43 3.36
CA TRP A 17 -7.38 20.09 2.07
C TRP A 17 -6.97 21.55 2.25
N ARG A 18 -6.05 22.04 1.41
CA ARG A 18 -5.66 23.45 1.37
C ARG A 18 -5.74 23.99 -0.05
N ILE A 19 -6.05 25.28 -0.20
CA ILE A 19 -5.95 25.96 -1.50
C ILE A 19 -4.53 26.51 -1.61
N ASN A 20 -3.78 26.01 -2.59
CA ASN A 20 -2.45 26.53 -2.87
C ASN A 20 -2.56 27.99 -3.35
N LYS A 21 -1.81 28.90 -2.71
CA LYS A 21 -1.92 30.35 -2.94
C LYS A 21 -1.48 30.76 -4.35
N ASP A 22 -0.50 30.05 -4.92
CA ASP A 22 0.11 30.38 -6.20
C ASP A 22 -0.67 29.76 -7.36
N THR A 23 -1.02 28.48 -7.25
CA THR A 23 -1.71 27.76 -8.33
C THR A 23 -3.22 27.90 -8.28
N LYS A 24 -3.78 28.38 -7.14
CA LYS A 24 -5.22 28.41 -6.84
C LYS A 24 -5.89 27.03 -6.91
N LYS A 25 -5.11 25.95 -6.93
CA LYS A 25 -5.60 24.57 -6.96
C LYS A 25 -5.74 24.00 -5.56
N LEU A 26 -6.63 23.02 -5.45
CA LEU A 26 -6.72 22.17 -4.26
C LEU A 26 -5.41 21.38 -4.12
N ASP A 27 -4.86 21.39 -2.92
CA ASP A 27 -3.62 20.73 -2.53
C ASP A 27 -3.85 19.98 -1.22
N TYR A 28 -3.05 18.95 -0.99
CA TYR A 28 -3.11 18.10 0.19
C TYR A 28 -1.74 17.48 0.44
N ARG A 29 -1.47 17.08 1.69
CA ARG A 29 -0.25 16.34 1.98
C ARG A 29 -0.39 14.89 1.53
N ASP A 30 0.71 14.30 1.09
CA ASP A 30 0.76 12.85 0.91
C ASP A 30 0.68 12.12 2.25
N LEU A 31 0.05 10.94 2.21
CA LEU A 31 0.09 9.98 3.31
C LEU A 31 1.41 9.21 3.29
N ASN A 32 2.01 9.00 4.45
CA ASN A 32 3.18 8.13 4.56
C ASN A 32 2.76 6.64 4.46
N SER A 33 3.73 5.74 4.33
CA SER A 33 3.44 4.30 4.12
C SER A 33 2.59 3.69 5.24
N PRO A 34 2.89 3.91 6.54
CA PRO A 34 2.00 3.48 7.63
C PRO A 34 0.57 4.02 7.52
N GLU A 35 0.39 5.30 7.22
CA GLU A 35 -0.94 5.91 7.07
C GLU A 35 -1.71 5.32 5.90
N LYS A 36 -1.06 5.11 4.75
CA LYS A 36 -1.65 4.44 3.59
C LYS A 36 -2.13 3.03 3.94
N LEU A 37 -1.31 2.28 4.68
CA LEU A 37 -1.66 0.94 5.14
C LEU A 37 -2.89 0.98 6.06
N THR A 38 -2.92 1.86 7.06
CA THR A 38 -4.06 2.03 7.96
C THR A 38 -5.34 2.38 7.19
N VAL A 39 -5.25 3.26 6.20
CA VAL A 39 -6.38 3.58 5.32
C VAL A 39 -6.86 2.36 4.56
N MET A 40 -5.96 1.62 3.90
CA MET A 40 -6.32 0.44 3.12
C MET A 40 -6.95 -0.67 3.98
N GLN A 41 -6.52 -0.81 5.24
CA GLN A 41 -7.07 -1.80 6.18
C GLN A 41 -8.48 -1.46 6.67
N ASN A 42 -8.84 -0.18 6.68
CA ASN A 42 -10.10 0.30 7.30
C ASN A 42 -11.07 0.91 6.29
N ILE A 43 -10.77 0.85 4.99
CA ILE A 43 -11.62 1.46 3.96
C ILE A 43 -12.96 0.72 3.86
N ASP A 44 -14.03 1.50 3.80
CA ASP A 44 -15.42 1.05 3.68
C ASP A 44 -16.05 1.64 2.41
N PHE A 45 -15.97 0.89 1.31
CA PHE A 45 -16.54 1.31 0.03
C PHE A 45 -18.05 1.53 0.08
N PRO A 46 -18.85 0.68 0.75
CA PRO A 46 -20.27 0.96 0.97
C PRO A 46 -20.56 2.33 1.58
N PHE A 47 -19.77 2.77 2.56
CA PHE A 47 -19.88 4.09 3.16
C PHE A 47 -19.47 5.23 2.21
N PHE A 48 -18.38 5.05 1.45
CA PHE A 48 -17.83 6.09 0.58
C PHE A 48 -18.57 6.27 -0.73
N LEU A 49 -19.14 5.19 -1.28
CA LEU A 49 -19.77 5.14 -2.59
C LEU A 49 -21.24 4.70 -2.49
N PRO A 50 -22.08 5.44 -1.73
CA PRO A 50 -23.49 5.09 -1.62
C PRO A 50 -24.14 5.22 -3.00
N GLY A 51 -24.85 4.16 -3.41
CA GLY A 51 -25.52 4.11 -4.71
C GLY A 51 -24.67 3.52 -5.85
N ASP A 52 -23.37 3.28 -5.64
CA ASP A 52 -22.60 2.48 -6.59
C ASP A 52 -23.03 1.01 -6.49
N GLN A 53 -23.35 0.39 -7.63
CA GLN A 53 -23.73 -1.01 -7.76
C GLN A 53 -22.55 -1.97 -7.54
N ASN A 54 -21.32 -1.48 -7.68
CA ASN A 54 -20.09 -2.25 -7.55
C ASN A 54 -19.42 -2.12 -6.18
N ARG A 55 -19.96 -1.31 -5.25
CA ARG A 55 -19.34 -1.04 -3.94
C ARG A 55 -18.98 -2.30 -3.15
N GLU A 56 -19.84 -3.33 -3.19
CA GLU A 56 -19.58 -4.62 -2.52
C GLU A 56 -18.43 -5.37 -3.18
N LYS A 57 -18.35 -5.37 -4.52
CA LYS A 57 -17.23 -5.97 -5.25
C LYS A 57 -15.93 -5.20 -5.05
N GLN A 58 -16.00 -3.87 -4.95
CA GLN A 58 -14.83 -3.04 -4.63
C GLN A 58 -14.34 -3.34 -3.22
N GLN A 59 -15.26 -3.46 -2.25
CA GLN A 59 -14.91 -3.89 -0.90
C GLN A 59 -14.23 -5.26 -0.91
N GLN A 60 -14.83 -6.23 -1.58
CA GLN A 60 -14.28 -7.58 -1.72
C GLN A 60 -12.88 -7.56 -2.37
N LEU A 61 -12.71 -6.83 -3.47
CA LEU A 61 -11.43 -6.70 -4.17
C LEU A 61 -10.31 -6.20 -3.25
N TRP A 62 -10.59 -5.18 -2.44
CA TRP A 62 -9.59 -4.59 -1.54
C TRP A 62 -9.36 -5.45 -0.30
N SER A 63 -10.39 -6.05 0.27
CA SER A 63 -10.26 -6.99 1.39
C SER A 63 -9.42 -8.21 0.99
N GLU A 64 -9.71 -8.84 -0.15
CA GLU A 64 -8.93 -9.97 -0.66
C GLU A 64 -7.48 -9.56 -0.97
N PHE A 65 -7.27 -8.36 -1.54
CA PHE A 65 -5.92 -7.86 -1.76
C PHE A 65 -5.14 -7.74 -0.44
N MET A 66 -5.75 -7.17 0.59
CA MET A 66 -5.13 -7.03 1.90
C MET A 66 -4.77 -8.39 2.52
N GLU A 67 -5.66 -9.37 2.42
CA GLU A 67 -5.36 -10.73 2.87
C GLU A 67 -4.19 -11.35 2.09
N ILE A 68 -4.19 -11.26 0.75
CA ILE A 68 -3.09 -11.76 -0.08
C ILE A 68 -1.78 -11.11 0.35
N THR A 69 -1.73 -9.79 0.58
CA THR A 69 -0.50 -9.13 1.04
C THR A 69 -0.02 -9.60 2.42
N GLY A 70 -0.94 -10.04 3.29
CA GLY A 70 -0.63 -10.70 4.55
C GLY A 70 -0.06 -12.10 4.32
N ASP A 71 -0.72 -12.88 3.47
CA ASP A 71 -0.35 -14.26 3.12
C ASP A 71 1.06 -14.34 2.53
N LEU A 72 1.48 -13.35 1.71
CA LEU A 72 2.84 -13.28 1.14
C LEU A 72 3.98 -13.19 2.18
N LYS A 73 3.66 -12.93 3.45
CA LYS A 73 4.64 -12.87 4.54
C LYS A 73 4.83 -14.22 5.22
N LEU A 74 4.01 -15.22 4.89
CA LEU A 74 4.02 -16.54 5.49
C LEU A 74 5.06 -17.47 4.86
N ASP A 75 5.42 -18.51 5.61
CA ASP A 75 6.26 -19.61 5.11
C ASP A 75 5.40 -20.70 4.45
N TYR A 76 5.61 -20.91 3.15
CA TYR A 76 4.93 -21.93 2.37
C TYR A 76 5.76 -23.21 2.29
N LYS A 77 5.43 -24.18 3.15
CA LYS A 77 6.21 -25.42 3.29
C LYS A 77 5.81 -26.52 2.30
N THR A 78 4.63 -26.44 1.69
CA THR A 78 4.09 -27.48 0.79
C THR A 78 3.60 -26.87 -0.52
N ASP A 79 3.60 -27.67 -1.58
CA ASP A 79 3.09 -27.22 -2.88
C ASP A 79 1.57 -26.99 -2.84
N GLU A 80 0.84 -27.74 -2.01
CA GLU A 80 -0.59 -27.53 -1.75
C GLU A 80 -0.88 -26.12 -1.23
N SER A 81 -0.11 -25.62 -0.25
CA SER A 81 -0.36 -24.28 0.29
C SER A 81 -0.03 -23.18 -0.72
N ILE A 82 0.96 -23.41 -1.58
CA ILE A 82 1.27 -22.52 -2.70
C ILE A 82 0.13 -22.52 -3.72
N ALA A 83 -0.41 -23.69 -4.04
CA ALA A 83 -1.55 -23.82 -4.97
C ALA A 83 -2.79 -23.09 -4.44
N GLN A 84 -3.08 -23.19 -3.14
CA GLN A 84 -4.17 -22.45 -2.51
C GLN A 84 -4.00 -20.92 -2.62
N LEU A 85 -2.79 -20.41 -2.39
CA LEU A 85 -2.50 -18.98 -2.60
C LEU A 85 -2.65 -18.60 -4.08
N GLU A 86 -2.17 -19.44 -5.00
CA GLU A 86 -2.31 -19.21 -6.44
C GLU A 86 -3.78 -19.14 -6.86
N GLU A 87 -4.64 -20.02 -6.35
CA GLU A 87 -6.09 -19.97 -6.57
C GLU A 87 -6.71 -18.70 -6.00
N LYS A 88 -6.30 -18.27 -4.80
CA LYS A 88 -6.74 -17.02 -4.18
C LYS A 88 -6.38 -15.80 -5.03
N ILE A 89 -5.12 -15.72 -5.50
CA ILE A 89 -4.66 -14.66 -6.40
C ILE A 89 -5.44 -14.66 -7.72
N LYS A 90 -5.71 -15.84 -8.30
CA LYS A 90 -6.53 -15.97 -9.51
C LYS A 90 -7.96 -15.50 -9.29
N GLY A 91 -8.56 -15.83 -8.14
CA GLY A 91 -9.89 -15.38 -7.73
C GLY A 91 -9.96 -13.86 -7.64
N TRP A 92 -9.05 -13.27 -6.88
CA TRP A 92 -8.91 -11.81 -6.75
C TRP A 92 -8.75 -11.12 -8.11
N PHE A 93 -7.89 -11.66 -8.99
CA PHE A 93 -7.65 -11.08 -10.32
C PHE A 93 -8.90 -11.13 -11.22
N LYS A 94 -9.75 -12.17 -11.08
CA LYS A 94 -11.05 -12.22 -11.79
C LYS A 94 -11.99 -11.11 -11.31
N ILE A 95 -12.01 -10.82 -10.01
CA ILE A 95 -12.81 -9.70 -9.47
C ILE A 95 -12.29 -8.38 -10.05
N PHE A 96 -10.97 -8.18 -10.07
CA PHE A 96 -10.35 -6.99 -10.66
C PHE A 96 -10.80 -6.78 -12.11
N LEU A 97 -10.69 -7.81 -12.95
CA LEU A 97 -11.10 -7.74 -14.37
C LEU A 97 -12.61 -7.59 -14.58
N SER A 98 -13.43 -7.85 -13.55
CA SER A 98 -14.86 -7.56 -13.60
C SER A 98 -15.19 -6.08 -13.33
N LEU A 99 -14.26 -5.34 -12.72
CA LEU A 99 -14.39 -3.94 -12.35
C LEU A 99 -13.55 -3.00 -13.24
N HIS A 100 -12.46 -3.51 -13.80
CA HIS A 100 -11.44 -2.76 -14.52
C HIS A 100 -11.11 -3.40 -15.88
N GLN A 101 -10.44 -2.65 -16.75
CA GLN A 101 -10.02 -3.14 -18.06
C GLN A 101 -8.63 -3.77 -18.00
N ALA A 102 -8.28 -4.60 -18.99
CA ALA A 102 -6.96 -5.23 -19.07
C ALA A 102 -5.80 -4.21 -19.10
N LYS A 103 -6.02 -3.01 -19.67
CA LYS A 103 -5.03 -1.92 -19.67
C LYS A 103 -4.73 -1.36 -18.28
N ASP A 104 -5.61 -1.60 -17.30
CA ASP A 104 -5.46 -1.13 -15.92
C ASP A 104 -4.62 -2.12 -15.09
N VAL A 105 -4.26 -3.27 -15.65
CA VAL A 105 -3.36 -4.26 -15.02
C VAL A 105 -1.95 -3.68 -14.97
N THR A 106 -1.45 -3.49 -13.75
CA THR A 106 -0.08 -2.98 -13.56
C THR A 106 0.97 -4.10 -13.66
N PRO A 107 2.25 -3.78 -13.93
CA PRO A 107 3.33 -4.76 -13.91
C PRO A 107 3.43 -5.56 -12.61
N TYR A 108 3.15 -4.94 -11.45
CA TYR A 108 3.17 -5.62 -10.16
C TYR A 108 2.01 -6.62 -9.98
N MET A 109 0.84 -6.30 -10.54
CA MET A 109 -0.27 -7.26 -10.54
C MET A 109 0.04 -8.46 -11.43
N HIS A 110 0.67 -8.22 -12.59
CA HIS A 110 1.14 -9.31 -13.45
C HIS A 110 2.17 -10.18 -12.73
N ALA A 111 3.16 -9.58 -12.06
CA ALA A 111 4.16 -10.31 -11.29
C ALA A 111 3.53 -11.11 -10.13
N LEU A 112 2.57 -10.54 -9.42
CA LEU A 112 1.81 -11.23 -8.38
C LEU A 112 1.08 -12.45 -8.94
N TYR A 113 0.41 -12.29 -10.09
CA TYR A 113 -0.35 -13.36 -10.73
C TYR A 113 0.53 -14.50 -11.25
N SER A 114 1.63 -14.19 -11.95
CA SER A 114 2.40 -15.21 -12.68
C SER A 114 3.70 -15.66 -12.01
N ARG A 115 4.36 -14.80 -11.23
CA ARG A 115 5.74 -15.06 -10.74
C ARG A 115 5.82 -15.41 -9.28
N VAL A 116 4.93 -14.88 -8.46
CA VAL A 116 4.95 -15.17 -7.02
C VAL A 116 4.83 -16.67 -6.71
N PRO A 117 3.93 -17.46 -7.34
CA PRO A 117 3.88 -18.90 -7.12
C PRO A 117 5.19 -19.61 -7.49
N GLU A 118 5.85 -19.19 -8.58
CA GLU A 118 7.15 -19.73 -9.00
C GLU A 118 8.24 -19.44 -7.94
N PHE A 119 8.29 -18.21 -7.43
CA PHE A 119 9.25 -17.84 -6.39
C PHE A 119 8.98 -18.55 -5.06
N LEU A 120 7.72 -18.77 -4.68
CA LEU A 120 7.39 -19.52 -3.48
C LEU A 120 7.81 -20.99 -3.59
N LYS A 121 7.73 -21.61 -4.78
CA LYS A 121 8.23 -22.98 -4.96
C LYS A 121 9.73 -23.08 -4.70
N LEU A 122 10.49 -22.07 -5.14
CA LEU A 122 11.94 -22.01 -4.98
C LEU A 122 12.38 -21.63 -3.56
N TYR A 123 11.76 -20.59 -2.98
CA TYR A 123 12.28 -19.94 -1.78
C TYR A 123 11.38 -20.05 -0.54
N LYS A 124 10.17 -20.60 -0.69
CA LYS A 124 9.18 -20.84 0.38
C LYS A 124 8.60 -19.57 1.03
N ASN A 125 9.31 -18.45 0.99
CA ASN A 125 8.85 -17.16 1.47
C ASN A 125 9.52 -16.03 0.67
N VAL A 126 8.71 -15.16 0.08
CA VAL A 126 9.20 -14.01 -0.70
C VAL A 126 9.55 -12.80 0.16
N ALA A 127 9.09 -12.75 1.41
CA ALA A 127 9.32 -11.62 2.31
C ALA A 127 10.79 -11.45 2.68
N PHE A 128 11.61 -12.51 2.60
CA PHE A 128 13.06 -12.42 2.82
C PHE A 128 13.78 -11.52 1.81
N PHE A 129 13.17 -11.28 0.65
CA PHE A 129 13.74 -10.48 -0.44
C PHE A 129 13.15 -9.07 -0.53
N ASN A 130 12.41 -8.63 0.50
CA ASN A 130 11.85 -7.29 0.51
C ASN A 130 12.94 -6.22 0.71
N GLN A 131 12.65 -4.99 0.29
CA GLN A 131 13.59 -3.87 0.39
C GLN A 131 13.38 -3.00 1.65
N GLN A 132 12.52 -3.40 2.58
CA GLN A 132 12.19 -2.58 3.76
C GLN A 132 13.43 -2.32 4.63
N GLY A 133 14.34 -3.30 4.73
CA GLY A 133 15.60 -3.12 5.45
C GLY A 133 16.49 -2.05 4.83
N MET A 134 16.56 -1.99 3.50
CA MET A 134 17.33 -0.99 2.76
C MET A 134 16.72 0.40 2.87
N GLU A 135 15.40 0.51 2.77
CA GLU A 135 14.69 1.78 2.99
C GLU A 135 14.93 2.31 4.41
N LYS A 136 14.84 1.43 5.42
CA LYS A 136 15.10 1.82 6.80
C LYS A 136 16.56 2.23 7.03
N TYR A 137 17.50 1.56 6.36
CA TYR A 137 18.91 1.94 6.40
C TYR A 137 19.12 3.35 5.81
N ASN A 138 18.50 3.67 4.68
CA ASN A 138 18.56 4.99 4.06
C ASN A 138 17.97 6.08 4.95
N ASP A 139 16.86 5.79 5.65
CA ASP A 139 16.27 6.71 6.63
C ASP A 139 17.24 7.02 7.77
N VAL A 140 17.90 5.98 8.32
CA VAL A 140 18.87 6.13 9.40
C VAL A 140 20.10 6.90 8.94
N ALA A 141 20.65 6.56 7.77
CA ALA A 141 21.81 7.25 7.21
C ALA A 141 21.50 8.73 6.96
N SER A 142 20.35 9.05 6.35
CA SER A 142 19.90 10.43 6.13
C SER A 142 19.72 11.18 7.45
N LYS A 143 19.06 10.56 8.43
CA LYS A 143 18.89 11.15 9.77
C LYS A 143 20.22 11.44 10.43
N ASN A 144 21.17 10.51 10.39
CA ASN A 144 22.49 10.69 10.98
C ASN A 144 23.29 11.80 10.27
N TYR A 145 23.26 11.82 8.94
CA TYR A 145 23.91 12.86 8.16
C TYR A 145 23.36 14.25 8.51
N PHE A 146 22.04 14.45 8.47
CA PHE A 146 21.42 15.77 8.67
C PHE A 146 21.23 16.19 10.13
N ARG A 147 21.12 15.25 11.08
CA ARG A 147 20.89 15.57 12.51
C ARG A 147 22.13 15.40 13.38
N SER A 148 23.01 14.47 13.07
CA SER A 148 24.22 14.21 13.88
C SER A 148 25.42 15.03 13.40
N SER A 149 25.44 15.45 12.13
CA SER A 149 26.33 16.53 11.68
C SER A 149 25.58 17.86 11.80
N ASN A 150 25.74 18.53 12.94
CA ASN A 150 25.42 19.95 13.01
C ASN A 150 26.29 20.68 11.98
N HIS A 151 25.78 20.92 10.77
CA HIS A 151 26.23 22.03 9.91
C HIS A 151 25.98 23.41 10.55
N LYS A 152 25.72 23.46 11.87
CA LYS A 152 25.75 24.66 12.73
C LYS A 152 27.12 24.92 13.37
N GLY A 153 28.16 24.16 13.00
CA GLY A 153 29.49 24.26 13.61
C GLY A 153 30.41 25.38 13.10
N ILE A 154 30.04 26.16 12.08
CA ILE A 154 30.90 27.26 11.55
C ILE A 154 30.16 28.59 11.44
N SER A 155 28.84 28.59 11.28
CA SER A 155 28.03 29.82 11.20
C SER A 155 27.67 30.44 12.55
N ALA A 156 27.93 29.75 13.67
CA ALA A 156 27.74 30.26 15.03
C ALA A 156 29.03 30.86 15.65
N LEU A 157 30.11 31.01 14.86
CA LEU A 157 31.42 31.50 15.28
C LEU A 157 31.81 32.85 14.63
N LYS A 158 30.84 33.62 14.14
CA LYS A 158 31.06 35.01 13.69
C LYS A 158 30.12 35.97 14.39
#